data_AF-A0A518BQP9-F1
#
_entry.id   AF-A0A518BQP9-F1
#
_cell.length_a   1.000
_cell.length_b   1.000
_cell.length_c   1.000
_cell.angle_alpha   90.00
_cell.angle_beta   90.00
_cell.angle_gamma   90.00
#
_symmetry.space_group_name_H-M   'P 1'
#
loop_
_entity.id
_entity.type
_entity.pdbx_description
1 polymer ?
#
loop_
_entity_poly.entity_id
_entity_poly.type
_entity_poly.pdbx_seq_one_letter_code
_entity_poly.pdbx_strand_id
1 'polypeptide(L)'
;MSETKTATDNQDWHPQLENDVQGGRAFPVWIWGCGGGCLIVLMLFIGGSVWFGNKMFSTFGPEAAWPVISEVMPFGAVRPEGYEPLKVEPRLITGMMRRIPGMDDKELDKVPDMQLLIINRPGDSSGKSDLTAMLYRLPVGATQKEKLEFLHEPANSPGEGEVEVSEGEQLEVTLQGRKLKALRFAADSTGPVNPFMSGESVEVLQVDLSGERARPLLLHLSSNKAGVVLDEAALQDFFAPFDVWGGK
;
A
#
# COMPACT_ATOMS: atom_id res chain seq x y z
N MET A 1 -30.67 -12.65 86.38
CA MET A 1 -30.98 -14.03 85.96
C MET A 1 -29.94 -14.44 84.95
N SER A 2 -29.10 -15.38 85.37
CA SER A 2 -27.98 -15.95 84.63
C SER A 2 -28.51 -17.08 83.75
N GLU A 3 -28.02 -17.19 82.51
CA GLU A 3 -27.96 -18.47 81.81
C GLU A 3 -26.74 -18.50 80.89
N THR A 4 -25.70 -19.16 81.40
CA THR A 4 -24.48 -19.51 80.69
C THR A 4 -24.74 -20.83 79.96
N LYS A 5 -24.75 -20.83 78.63
CA LYS A 5 -24.76 -22.06 77.82
C LYS A 5 -23.37 -22.29 77.22
N THR A 6 -22.61 -23.15 77.88
CA THR A 6 -21.49 -23.91 77.31
C THR A 6 -22.01 -25.24 76.81
N ALA A 7 -21.80 -25.56 75.52
CA ALA A 7 -21.86 -26.92 75.02
C ALA A 7 -20.93 -27.04 73.80
N THR A 8 -19.74 -27.58 74.09
CA THR A 8 -18.87 -28.39 73.25
C THR A 8 -19.58 -29.12 72.12
N ASP A 9 -19.13 -28.90 70.88
CA ASP A 9 -19.27 -29.86 69.80
C ASP A 9 -17.87 -30.29 69.34
N ASN A 10 -17.53 -31.53 69.71
CA ASN A 10 -16.33 -32.27 69.34
C ASN A 10 -16.54 -32.76 67.91
N GLN A 11 -15.74 -32.33 66.95
CA GLN A 11 -14.56 -33.10 66.56
C GLN A 11 -14.90 -34.46 65.91
N ASP A 12 -15.49 -34.42 64.71
CA ASP A 12 -15.40 -35.50 63.72
C ASP A 12 -14.77 -34.94 62.43
N TRP A 13 -13.49 -34.60 62.52
CA TRP A 13 -12.64 -34.45 61.33
C TRP A 13 -12.17 -35.85 60.92
N HIS A 14 -12.87 -36.48 59.98
CA HIS A 14 -12.37 -37.64 59.26
C HIS A 14 -11.40 -37.15 58.15
N PRO A 15 -10.08 -37.42 58.22
CA PRO A 15 -9.22 -37.21 57.07
C PRO A 15 -9.37 -38.40 56.11
N GLN A 16 -10.43 -38.43 55.32
CA GLN A 16 -10.54 -39.29 54.14
C GLN A 16 -9.89 -38.60 52.93
N LEU A 17 -8.56 -38.43 52.97
CA LEU A 17 -7.78 -37.91 51.85
C LEU A 17 -6.75 -38.92 51.32
N GLU A 18 -6.98 -40.20 51.56
CA GLU A 18 -6.16 -41.27 51.00
C GLU A 18 -7.04 -42.25 50.25
N ASN A 19 -6.67 -42.49 48.99
CA ASN A 19 -7.25 -43.45 48.03
C ASN A 19 -8.41 -42.91 47.21
N ASP A 20 -8.07 -42.12 46.19
CA ASP A 20 -8.47 -42.40 44.80
C ASP A 20 -7.94 -41.28 43.90
N VAL A 21 -6.84 -41.51 43.18
CA VAL A 21 -6.72 -41.25 41.72
C VAL A 21 -5.43 -41.94 41.23
N GLN A 22 -5.46 -43.25 41.05
CA GLN A 22 -4.58 -43.93 40.09
C GLN A 22 -5.34 -44.12 38.79
N GLY A 23 -5.50 -43.04 38.03
CA GLY A 23 -6.06 -43.06 36.68
C GLY A 23 -5.28 -42.05 35.85
N GLY A 24 -4.81 -42.46 34.67
CA GLY A 24 -3.82 -41.75 33.85
C GLY A 24 -4.01 -40.23 33.81
N ARG A 25 -2.88 -39.50 33.90
CA ARG A 25 -2.77 -38.03 33.92
C ARG A 25 -3.40 -37.39 32.67
N ALA A 26 -4.73 -37.40 32.60
CA ALA A 26 -5.50 -36.61 31.67
C ALA A 26 -5.45 -35.19 32.21
N PHE A 27 -4.77 -34.31 31.50
CA PHE A 27 -4.77 -32.89 31.83
C PHE A 27 -6.22 -32.39 31.89
N PRO A 28 -6.62 -31.65 32.95
CA PRO A 28 -7.97 -31.16 33.10
C PRO A 28 -8.40 -30.36 31.87
N VAL A 29 -9.56 -30.69 31.28
CA VAL A 29 -10.10 -30.03 30.07
C VAL A 29 -10.27 -28.51 30.26
N TRP A 30 -10.45 -28.02 31.50
CA TRP A 30 -10.59 -26.59 31.79
C TRP A 30 -9.31 -25.78 31.52
N ILE A 31 -8.13 -26.39 31.61
CA ILE A 31 -6.85 -25.75 31.24
C ILE A 31 -6.83 -25.39 29.76
N TRP A 32 -7.48 -26.18 28.91
CA TRP A 32 -7.64 -25.88 27.48
C TRP A 32 -8.73 -24.83 27.22
N GLY A 33 -9.73 -24.71 28.08
CA GLY A 33 -10.88 -23.81 27.86
C GLY A 33 -10.68 -22.35 28.24
N CYS A 34 -9.86 -22.03 29.25
CA CYS A 34 -9.80 -20.67 29.81
C CYS A 34 -8.41 -20.00 29.79
N GLY A 35 -7.31 -20.76 29.72
CA GLY A 35 -5.95 -20.21 29.73
C GLY A 35 -5.02 -20.74 28.63
N GLY A 36 -5.06 -22.04 28.34
CA GLY A 36 -4.24 -22.63 27.28
C GLY A 36 -4.75 -22.30 25.88
N GLY A 37 -6.07 -22.34 25.68
CA GLY A 37 -6.69 -22.06 24.37
C GLY A 37 -6.46 -20.62 23.90
N CYS A 38 -6.60 -19.63 24.79
CA CYS A 38 -6.37 -18.23 24.43
C CYS A 38 -4.89 -17.96 24.09
N LEU A 39 -3.95 -18.59 24.80
CA LEU A 39 -2.52 -18.49 24.49
C LEU A 39 -2.20 -19.07 23.10
N ILE A 40 -2.77 -20.23 22.75
CA ILE A 40 -2.58 -20.85 21.44
C ILE A 40 -3.15 -19.98 20.33
N VAL A 41 -4.38 -19.46 20.50
CA VAL A 41 -4.99 -18.56 19.51
C VAL A 41 -4.15 -17.29 19.34
N LEU A 42 -3.66 -16.71 20.44
CA LEU A 42 -2.80 -15.54 20.40
C LEU A 42 -1.45 -15.83 19.71
N MET A 43 -0.85 -17.00 19.97
CA MET A 43 0.37 -17.43 19.27
C MET A 43 0.14 -17.67 17.78
N LEU A 44 -0.97 -18.31 17.41
CA LEU A 44 -1.35 -18.49 16.01
C LEU A 44 -1.62 -17.16 15.32
N PHE A 45 -2.25 -16.21 16.02
CA PHE A 45 -2.49 -14.88 15.51
C PHE A 45 -1.17 -14.14 15.26
N ILE A 46 -0.27 -14.09 16.26
CA ILE A 46 1.05 -13.44 16.12
C ILE A 46 1.88 -14.12 15.02
N GLY A 47 1.96 -15.44 15.02
CA GLY A 47 2.69 -16.21 14.01
C GLY A 47 2.11 -16.02 12.62
N GLY A 48 0.79 -16.01 12.49
CA GLY A 48 0.07 -15.71 11.26
C GLY A 48 0.33 -14.30 10.76
N SER A 49 0.29 -13.29 11.63
CA SER A 49 0.57 -11.89 11.27
C SER A 49 2.02 -11.68 10.83
N VAL A 50 3.01 -12.27 11.51
CA VAL A 50 4.43 -12.17 11.11
C VAL A 50 4.67 -12.87 9.77
N TRP A 51 4.11 -14.08 9.59
CA TRP A 51 4.22 -14.82 8.33
C TRP A 51 3.56 -14.06 7.17
N PHE A 52 2.35 -13.54 7.39
CA PHE A 52 1.61 -12.75 6.41
C PHE A 52 2.36 -11.46 6.07
N GLY A 53 2.85 -10.74 7.07
CA GLY A 53 3.66 -9.53 6.88
C GLY A 53 4.91 -9.79 6.05
N ASN A 54 5.70 -10.82 6.40
CA ASN A 54 6.91 -11.18 5.64
C ASN A 54 6.59 -11.58 4.19
N LYS A 55 5.48 -12.31 3.99
CA LYS A 55 5.02 -12.68 2.64
C LYS A 55 4.60 -11.45 1.83
N MET A 56 3.85 -10.51 2.44
CA MET A 56 3.49 -9.23 1.82
C MET A 56 4.75 -8.44 1.43
N PHE A 57 5.73 -8.28 2.34
CA PHE A 57 6.99 -7.60 2.03
C PHE A 57 7.79 -8.29 0.92
N SER A 58 7.81 -9.63 0.87
CA SER A 58 8.50 -10.33 -0.21
C SER A 58 7.83 -10.17 -1.58
N THR A 59 6.52 -9.91 -1.62
CA THR A 59 5.74 -9.83 -2.87
C THR A 59 5.62 -8.39 -3.37
N PHE A 60 5.43 -7.45 -2.44
CA PHE A 60 5.15 -6.04 -2.74
C PHE A 60 6.32 -5.12 -2.39
N GLY A 61 7.26 -5.58 -1.56
CA GLY A 61 8.36 -4.75 -1.07
C GLY A 61 9.38 -4.34 -2.14
N PRO A 62 10.35 -3.50 -1.77
CA PRO A 62 11.29 -2.89 -2.70
C PRO A 62 12.05 -3.88 -3.58
N GLU A 63 12.45 -5.01 -3.02
CA GLU A 63 13.19 -6.05 -3.75
C GLU A 63 12.37 -6.69 -4.88
N ALA A 64 11.05 -6.78 -4.74
CA ALA A 64 10.17 -7.31 -5.79
C ALA A 64 9.90 -6.28 -6.90
N ALA A 65 10.03 -4.99 -6.60
CA ALA A 65 9.79 -3.91 -7.55
C ALA A 65 10.99 -3.66 -8.47
N TRP A 66 12.22 -3.75 -7.93
CA TRP A 66 13.45 -3.47 -8.68
C TRP A 66 13.62 -4.24 -10.00
N PRO A 67 13.33 -5.55 -10.08
CA PRO A 67 13.39 -6.28 -11.35
C PRO A 67 12.46 -5.69 -12.41
N VAL A 68 11.23 -5.32 -12.03
CA VAL A 68 10.26 -4.72 -12.96
C VAL A 68 10.71 -3.32 -13.36
N ILE A 69 11.22 -2.52 -12.41
CA ILE A 69 11.76 -1.18 -12.72
C ILE A 69 12.92 -1.30 -13.70
N SER A 70 13.86 -2.23 -13.50
CA SER A 70 14.98 -2.42 -14.43
C SER A 70 14.55 -2.86 -15.84
N GLU A 71 13.40 -3.52 -15.96
CA GLU A 71 12.82 -3.90 -17.25
C GLU A 71 12.15 -2.70 -17.94
N VAL A 72 11.41 -1.89 -17.18
CA VAL A 72 10.59 -0.79 -17.69
C VAL A 72 11.41 0.49 -17.87
N MET A 73 12.34 0.78 -16.98
CA MET A 73 13.25 1.93 -17.00
C MET A 73 14.63 1.46 -16.51
N PRO A 74 15.47 0.92 -17.41
CA PRO A 74 16.79 0.44 -17.06
C PRO A 74 17.59 1.51 -16.31
N PHE A 75 18.42 1.10 -15.38
CA PHE A 75 19.36 1.97 -14.69
C PHE A 75 20.75 1.35 -14.75
N GLY A 76 21.76 2.07 -14.27
CA GLY A 76 23.13 1.57 -14.24
C GLY A 76 23.32 0.27 -13.43
N ALA A 77 24.55 -0.19 -13.31
CA ALA A 77 24.87 -1.41 -12.55
C ALA A 77 24.51 -1.33 -11.06
N VAL A 78 24.38 -0.12 -10.51
CA VAL A 78 24.05 0.15 -9.11
C VAL A 78 22.66 0.77 -9.04
N ARG A 79 21.85 0.31 -8.09
CA ARG A 79 20.51 0.86 -7.84
C ARG A 79 20.62 2.34 -7.43
N PRO A 80 19.71 3.22 -7.90
CA PRO A 80 19.69 4.60 -7.46
C PRO A 80 19.50 4.69 -5.94
N GLU A 81 20.43 5.36 -5.25
CA GLU A 81 20.37 5.50 -3.79
C GLU A 81 19.16 6.34 -3.36
N GLY A 82 18.57 5.99 -2.22
CA GLY A 82 17.43 6.69 -1.64
C GLY A 82 16.07 6.25 -2.18
N TYR A 83 15.97 5.74 -3.42
CA TYR A 83 14.66 5.38 -3.98
C TYR A 83 14.07 4.14 -3.29
N GLU A 84 12.81 4.26 -2.85
CA GLU A 84 12.06 3.17 -2.21
C GLU A 84 10.89 2.76 -3.10
N PRO A 85 11.10 1.80 -4.01
CA PRO A 85 10.02 1.34 -4.85
C PRO A 85 9.10 0.39 -4.10
N LEU A 86 7.84 0.37 -4.51
CA LEU A 86 6.82 -0.56 -4.06
C LEU A 86 6.11 -1.08 -5.31
N LYS A 87 6.02 -2.39 -5.44
CA LYS A 87 5.20 -3.01 -6.46
C LYS A 87 3.82 -3.20 -5.86
N VAL A 88 2.79 -2.73 -6.55
CA VAL A 88 1.41 -2.94 -6.10
C VAL A 88 0.62 -3.64 -7.18
N GLU A 89 -0.07 -4.72 -6.79
CA GLU A 89 -1.05 -5.34 -7.67
C GLU A 89 -2.30 -4.45 -7.73
N PRO A 90 -2.76 -4.07 -8.93
CA PRO A 90 -3.92 -3.19 -9.07
C PRO A 90 -5.17 -3.68 -8.33
N ARG A 91 -5.36 -5.01 -8.24
CA ARG A 91 -6.48 -5.63 -7.51
C ARG A 91 -6.49 -5.31 -6.02
N LEU A 92 -5.32 -5.16 -5.40
CA LEU A 92 -5.23 -4.75 -3.99
C LEU A 92 -5.58 -3.27 -3.84
N ILE A 93 -5.24 -2.46 -4.84
CA ILE A 93 -5.58 -1.05 -4.86
C ILE A 93 -7.06 -0.84 -5.12
N THR A 94 -7.70 -1.56 -6.04
CA THR A 94 -9.14 -1.36 -6.27
C THR A 94 -9.97 -1.69 -5.04
N GLY A 95 -9.57 -2.71 -4.25
CA GLY A 95 -10.17 -2.98 -2.95
C GLY A 95 -10.04 -1.82 -1.94
N MET A 96 -8.97 -1.01 -2.03
CA MET A 96 -8.70 0.13 -1.13
C MET A 96 -9.16 1.49 -1.69
N MET A 97 -9.07 1.71 -2.99
CA MET A 97 -9.37 2.97 -3.68
C MET A 97 -10.76 2.96 -4.35
N ARG A 98 -11.52 1.87 -4.20
CA ARG A 98 -12.85 1.58 -4.79
C ARG A 98 -12.91 1.64 -6.33
N ARG A 99 -12.08 2.41 -7.05
CA ARG A 99 -11.84 2.39 -8.51
C ARG A 99 -10.47 2.97 -8.86
N ILE A 100 -9.88 2.51 -9.95
CA ILE A 100 -8.82 3.26 -10.65
C ILE A 100 -9.54 4.26 -11.57
N PRO A 101 -9.10 5.52 -11.68
CA PRO A 101 -9.73 6.49 -12.59
C PRO A 101 -9.89 5.90 -14.00
N GLY A 102 -11.11 5.93 -14.52
CA GLY A 102 -11.45 5.40 -15.85
C GLY A 102 -11.56 3.88 -15.98
N MET A 103 -11.49 3.09 -14.90
CA MET A 103 -11.58 1.63 -14.97
C MET A 103 -12.44 1.03 -13.84
N ASP A 104 -13.52 0.33 -14.20
CA ASP A 104 -14.32 -0.43 -13.23
C ASP A 104 -13.69 -1.80 -12.87
N ASP A 105 -14.20 -2.48 -11.84
CA ASP A 105 -13.66 -3.79 -11.41
C ASP A 105 -13.68 -4.84 -12.54
N LYS A 106 -14.67 -4.78 -13.44
CA LYS A 106 -14.78 -5.73 -14.57
C LYS A 106 -13.78 -5.41 -15.66
N GLU A 107 -13.44 -4.15 -15.85
CA GLU A 107 -12.40 -3.72 -16.77
C GLU A 107 -11.02 -4.05 -16.22
N LEU A 108 -10.82 -3.91 -14.90
CA LEU A 108 -9.59 -4.34 -14.23
C LEU A 108 -9.35 -5.84 -14.39
N ASP A 109 -10.40 -6.65 -14.31
CA ASP A 109 -10.31 -8.10 -14.54
C ASP A 109 -9.95 -8.46 -15.99
N LYS A 110 -10.16 -7.56 -16.96
CA LYS A 110 -9.71 -7.74 -18.34
C LYS A 110 -8.23 -7.41 -18.54
N VAL A 111 -7.59 -6.77 -17.57
CA VAL A 111 -6.18 -6.36 -17.64
C VAL A 111 -5.33 -7.02 -16.54
N PRO A 112 -5.28 -8.37 -16.49
CA PRO A 112 -4.66 -9.11 -15.41
C PRO A 112 -3.14 -8.87 -15.27
N ASP A 113 -2.50 -8.33 -16.31
CA ASP A 113 -1.07 -8.04 -16.35
C ASP A 113 -0.73 -6.56 -16.17
N MET A 114 -1.71 -5.72 -15.78
CA MET A 114 -1.43 -4.35 -15.38
C MET A 114 -0.58 -4.34 -14.11
N GLN A 115 0.46 -3.51 -14.10
CA GLN A 115 1.37 -3.36 -12.96
C GLN A 115 1.40 -1.90 -12.53
N LEU A 116 1.24 -1.67 -11.22
CA LEU A 116 1.54 -0.38 -10.63
C LEU A 116 2.88 -0.46 -9.91
N LEU A 117 3.80 0.44 -10.27
CA LEU A 117 5.04 0.65 -9.56
C LEU A 117 4.96 2.02 -8.90
N ILE A 118 5.09 2.07 -7.58
CA ILE A 118 5.21 3.32 -6.83
C ILE A 118 6.68 3.49 -6.53
N ILE A 119 7.24 4.66 -6.80
CA ILE A 119 8.63 4.97 -6.53
C ILE A 119 8.64 6.25 -5.70
N ASN A 120 9.07 6.12 -4.45
CA ASN A 120 9.22 7.25 -3.55
C ASN A 120 10.66 7.76 -3.62
N ARG A 121 10.83 9.07 -3.75
CA ARG A 121 12.12 9.72 -3.53
C ARG A 121 12.12 10.35 -2.13
N PRO A 122 13.05 9.98 -1.24
CA PRO A 122 13.12 10.54 0.09
C PRO A 122 13.42 12.04 -0.02
N GLY A 123 12.66 12.84 0.72
CA GLY A 123 12.91 14.27 0.82
C GLY A 123 14.15 14.58 1.68
N ASP A 124 14.64 15.81 1.60
CA ASP A 124 15.93 16.22 2.15
C ASP A 124 16.07 16.13 3.69
N SER A 125 14.99 15.98 4.46
CA SER A 125 15.11 16.15 5.93
C SER A 125 14.10 15.48 6.86
N SER A 126 13.19 14.61 6.41
CA SER A 126 12.14 14.08 7.34
C SER A 126 11.79 12.60 7.21
N GLY A 127 12.42 11.85 6.30
CA GLY A 127 12.03 10.46 6.01
C GLY A 127 10.64 10.33 5.36
N LYS A 128 9.95 11.45 5.09
CA LYS A 128 8.80 11.50 4.18
C LYS A 128 9.32 11.75 2.77
N SER A 129 8.71 11.10 1.78
CA SER A 129 8.97 11.38 0.38
C SER A 129 8.27 12.66 -0.03
N ASP A 130 9.03 13.62 -0.56
CA ASP A 130 8.49 14.87 -1.11
C ASP A 130 7.89 14.63 -2.51
N LEU A 131 8.37 13.60 -3.22
CA LEU A 131 7.92 13.21 -4.55
C LEU A 131 7.62 11.72 -4.63
N THR A 132 6.48 11.40 -5.23
CA THR A 132 6.02 10.03 -5.47
C THR A 132 5.72 9.87 -6.95
N ALA A 133 6.38 8.92 -7.62
CA ALA A 133 6.03 8.54 -8.98
C ALA A 133 5.25 7.23 -8.98
N MET A 134 4.06 7.25 -9.55
CA MET A 134 3.25 6.07 -9.83
C MET A 134 3.32 5.76 -11.32
N LEU A 135 3.85 4.59 -11.68
CA LEU A 135 4.00 4.13 -13.05
C LEU A 135 3.01 3.01 -13.32
N TYR A 136 2.12 3.26 -14.26
CA TYR A 136 1.11 2.32 -14.71
C TYR A 136 1.60 1.66 -15.99
N ARG A 137 2.01 0.39 -15.88
CA ARG A 137 2.33 -0.42 -17.05
C ARG A 137 1.06 -1.10 -17.52
N LEU A 138 0.52 -0.63 -18.63
CA LEU A 138 -0.71 -1.14 -19.23
C LEU A 138 -0.43 -2.42 -20.04
N PRO A 139 -1.45 -3.27 -20.26
CA PRO A 139 -1.32 -4.46 -21.11
C PRO A 139 -1.00 -4.10 -22.57
N VAL A 140 -0.47 -5.09 -23.29
CA VAL A 140 -0.24 -4.99 -24.74
C VAL A 140 -1.58 -4.78 -25.44
N GLY A 141 -1.65 -3.76 -26.29
CA GLY A 141 -2.86 -3.46 -27.07
C GLY A 141 -3.87 -2.55 -26.37
N ALA A 142 -3.57 -2.03 -25.18
CA ALA A 142 -4.38 -0.97 -24.57
C ALA A 142 -4.52 0.21 -25.57
N THR A 143 -5.77 0.56 -25.83
CA THR A 143 -6.20 1.57 -26.79
C THR A 143 -5.77 2.97 -26.37
N GLN A 144 -5.60 3.86 -27.35
CA GLN A 144 -5.31 5.26 -27.07
C GLN A 144 -6.42 5.94 -26.26
N LYS A 145 -7.66 5.48 -26.40
CA LYS A 145 -8.78 5.94 -25.58
C LYS A 145 -8.56 5.61 -24.10
N GLU A 146 -8.16 4.38 -23.78
CA GLU A 146 -7.83 3.97 -22.40
C GLU A 146 -6.63 4.78 -21.84
N LYS A 147 -5.67 5.17 -22.69
CA LYS A 147 -4.56 6.06 -22.29
C LYS A 147 -5.02 7.51 -22.04
N LEU A 148 -5.92 8.01 -22.87
CA LEU A 148 -6.37 9.39 -22.85
C LEU A 148 -7.44 9.64 -21.79
N GLU A 149 -8.34 8.70 -21.54
CA GLU A 149 -9.30 8.79 -20.41
C GLU A 149 -8.55 8.85 -19.08
N PHE A 150 -7.45 8.11 -18.95
CA PHE A 150 -6.55 8.22 -17.80
C PHE A 150 -5.94 9.63 -17.64
N LEU A 151 -5.61 10.29 -18.75
CA LEU A 151 -5.01 11.63 -18.80
C LEU A 151 -6.02 12.78 -18.75
N HIS A 152 -7.32 12.53 -18.93
CA HIS A 152 -8.32 13.59 -19.09
C HIS A 152 -9.40 13.61 -17.99
N GLU A 153 -9.41 12.62 -17.09
CA GLU A 153 -10.34 12.59 -15.96
C GLU A 153 -9.61 12.82 -14.64
N PRO A 154 -9.38 14.09 -14.25
CA PRO A 154 -8.81 14.42 -12.95
C PRO A 154 -9.62 13.84 -11.77
N ALA A 155 -10.92 13.58 -11.95
CA ALA A 155 -11.91 13.59 -10.87
C ALA A 155 -12.63 12.26 -10.56
N ASN A 156 -12.28 11.12 -11.16
CA ASN A 156 -12.94 9.85 -10.84
C ASN A 156 -12.22 9.05 -9.75
N SER A 157 -11.97 9.68 -8.60
CA SER A 157 -11.52 9.00 -7.37
C SER A 157 -12.73 8.85 -6.43
N PRO A 158 -13.42 7.69 -6.39
CA PRO A 158 -14.60 7.50 -5.56
C PRO A 158 -14.19 7.03 -4.17
N GLY A 159 -13.54 7.92 -3.42
CA GLY A 159 -13.49 7.84 -1.96
C GLY A 159 -14.69 8.56 -1.35
N GLU A 160 -15.08 8.24 -0.12
CA GLU A 160 -16.13 8.98 0.64
C GLU A 160 -15.67 10.39 1.10
N GLY A 161 -14.81 11.03 0.31
CA GLY A 161 -14.38 12.41 0.46
C GLY A 161 -14.52 13.13 -0.87
N GLU A 162 -15.08 14.33 -0.83
CA GLU A 162 -15.04 15.23 -1.97
C GLU A 162 -13.55 15.55 -2.24
N VAL A 163 -13.05 15.12 -3.40
CA VAL A 163 -11.76 15.59 -3.91
C VAL A 163 -12.09 16.69 -4.89
N GLU A 164 -11.76 17.92 -4.55
CA GLU A 164 -11.85 19.03 -5.48
C GLU A 164 -10.57 19.02 -6.31
N VAL A 165 -10.73 18.88 -7.62
CA VAL A 165 -9.59 18.90 -8.55
C VAL A 165 -9.63 20.20 -9.32
N SER A 166 -8.50 20.89 -9.35
CA SER A 166 -8.36 22.12 -10.12
C SER A 166 -8.58 21.85 -11.61
N GLU A 167 -8.86 22.91 -12.38
CA GLU A 167 -8.79 22.80 -13.83
C GLU A 167 -7.38 22.34 -14.25
N GLY A 168 -7.32 21.31 -15.10
CA GLY A 168 -6.06 20.73 -15.54
C GLY A 168 -5.40 21.57 -16.63
N GLU A 169 -4.13 21.87 -16.46
CA GLU A 169 -3.28 22.55 -17.43
C GLU A 169 -2.59 21.53 -18.33
N GLN A 170 -2.86 21.58 -19.64
CA GLN A 170 -2.09 20.81 -20.62
C GLN A 170 -0.80 21.54 -20.94
N LEU A 171 0.33 20.84 -20.80
CA LEU A 171 1.64 21.38 -21.11
C LEU A 171 2.50 20.38 -21.90
N GLU A 172 3.55 20.90 -22.55
CA GLU A 172 4.59 20.09 -23.17
C GLU A 172 5.82 20.11 -22.25
N VAL A 173 6.32 18.92 -21.90
CA VAL A 173 7.53 18.74 -21.10
C VAL A 173 8.57 17.97 -21.90
N THR A 174 9.85 18.26 -21.69
CA THR A 174 10.95 17.48 -22.25
C THR A 174 11.49 16.53 -21.18
N LEU A 175 11.60 15.24 -21.50
CA LEU A 175 12.24 14.25 -20.63
C LEU A 175 13.30 13.47 -21.41
N GLN A 176 14.56 13.59 -20.99
CA GLN A 176 15.72 12.94 -21.65
C GLN A 176 15.74 13.16 -23.17
N GLY A 177 15.46 14.40 -23.60
CA GLY A 177 15.48 14.81 -25.01
C GLY A 177 14.22 14.52 -25.81
N ARG A 178 13.17 13.93 -25.21
CA ARG A 178 11.87 13.71 -25.88
C ARG A 178 10.80 14.67 -25.37
N LYS A 179 10.05 15.27 -26.29
CA LYS A 179 8.88 16.10 -25.98
C LYS A 179 7.67 15.22 -25.72
N LEU A 180 6.99 15.48 -24.61
CA LEU A 180 5.86 14.71 -24.13
C LEU A 180 4.70 15.65 -23.82
N LYS A 181 3.48 15.15 -24.02
CA LYS A 181 2.29 15.81 -23.50
C LYS A 181 2.12 15.44 -22.03
N ALA A 182 1.83 16.43 -21.22
CA ALA A 182 1.52 16.25 -19.82
C ALA A 182 0.25 16.99 -19.44
N LEU A 183 -0.43 16.48 -18.41
CA LEU A 183 -1.51 17.18 -17.72
C LEU A 183 -1.05 17.48 -16.30
N ARG A 184 -1.12 18.74 -15.88
CA ARG A 184 -0.88 19.16 -14.51
C ARG A 184 -2.17 19.62 -13.85
N PHE A 185 -2.39 19.25 -12.60
CA PHE A 185 -3.51 19.73 -11.80
C PHE A 185 -3.21 19.60 -10.31
N ALA A 186 -3.93 20.36 -9.50
CA ALA A 186 -3.93 20.22 -8.04
C ALA A 186 -5.17 19.45 -7.60
N ALA A 187 -5.04 18.60 -6.59
CA ALA A 187 -6.14 17.88 -5.98
C ALA A 187 -6.19 18.18 -4.48
N ASP A 188 -7.31 18.75 -4.03
CA ASP A 188 -7.60 19.06 -2.64
C ASP A 188 -8.52 17.98 -2.06
N SER A 189 -8.11 17.32 -0.99
CA SER A 189 -8.96 16.39 -0.27
C SER A 189 -9.71 17.13 0.85
N THR A 190 -11.03 17.28 0.73
CA THR A 190 -11.85 17.93 1.77
C THR A 190 -12.45 16.94 2.78
N GLY A 191 -12.28 15.63 2.55
CA GLY A 191 -12.83 14.54 3.38
C GLY A 191 -11.84 13.89 4.37
N PRO A 192 -12.29 12.89 5.16
CA PRO A 192 -11.43 12.13 6.06
C PRO A 192 -10.31 11.46 5.25
N VAL A 193 -9.14 12.05 5.46
CA VAL A 193 -7.80 11.74 4.96
C VAL A 193 -7.65 10.28 4.53
N ASN A 194 -7.63 10.02 3.22
CA ASN A 194 -7.00 8.82 2.70
C ASN A 194 -5.58 8.78 3.31
N PRO A 195 -5.12 7.69 3.95
CA PRO A 195 -3.81 7.66 4.60
C PRO A 195 -2.64 8.02 3.66
N PHE A 196 -2.86 8.00 2.34
CA PHE A 196 -1.91 8.45 1.33
C PHE A 196 -1.96 9.95 0.97
N MET A 197 -3.01 10.68 1.35
CA MET A 197 -3.26 12.10 1.01
C MET A 197 -3.54 12.87 2.31
N SER A 198 -2.50 13.37 2.98
CA SER A 198 -2.61 13.97 4.32
C SER A 198 -3.26 15.36 4.32
N GLY A 199 -4.55 15.51 3.99
CA GLY A 199 -5.32 16.76 4.18
C GLY A 199 -4.72 18.03 3.54
N GLU A 200 -3.75 17.85 2.65
CA GLU A 200 -2.98 18.90 1.99
C GLU A 200 -3.21 18.77 0.49
N SER A 201 -3.22 19.91 -0.19
CA SER A 201 -3.27 19.97 -1.65
C SER A 201 -2.14 19.16 -2.26
N VAL A 202 -2.46 18.24 -3.16
CA VAL A 202 -1.48 17.44 -3.87
C VAL A 202 -1.36 17.94 -5.29
N GLU A 203 -0.17 18.39 -5.66
CA GLU A 203 0.16 18.74 -7.03
C GLU A 203 0.46 17.46 -7.80
N VAL A 204 -0.12 17.34 -8.98
CA VAL A 204 -0.07 16.14 -9.83
C VAL A 204 0.39 16.52 -11.23
N LEU A 205 1.33 15.75 -11.76
CA LEU A 205 1.78 15.79 -13.14
C LEU A 205 1.64 14.40 -13.77
N GLN A 206 0.72 14.26 -14.72
CA GLN A 206 0.53 13.05 -15.50
C GLN A 206 1.25 13.15 -16.84
N VAL A 207 1.97 12.10 -17.23
CA VAL A 207 2.77 12.08 -18.47
C VAL A 207 2.63 10.73 -19.16
N ASP A 208 2.40 10.74 -20.47
CA ASP A 208 2.48 9.51 -21.28
C ASP A 208 3.96 9.19 -21.60
N LEU A 209 4.48 8.14 -20.98
CA LEU A 209 5.82 7.61 -21.23
C LEU A 209 5.81 6.43 -22.21
N SER A 210 4.69 6.17 -22.92
CA SER A 210 4.59 5.00 -23.81
C SER A 210 5.66 5.00 -24.90
N GLY A 211 5.94 6.16 -25.51
CA GLY A 211 6.84 6.24 -26.65
C GLY A 211 6.51 5.17 -27.71
N GLU A 212 7.51 4.36 -28.07
CA GLU A 212 7.39 3.24 -29.03
C GLU A 212 7.22 1.87 -28.35
N ARG A 213 6.99 1.83 -27.03
CA ARG A 213 6.87 0.57 -26.27
C ARG A 213 5.67 -0.23 -26.72
N ALA A 214 5.82 -1.56 -26.71
CA ALA A 214 4.70 -2.48 -26.94
C ALA A 214 3.66 -2.41 -25.82
N ARG A 215 4.12 -2.14 -24.59
CA ARG A 215 3.28 -1.90 -23.41
C ARG A 215 3.29 -0.42 -23.06
N PRO A 216 2.12 0.25 -23.06
CA PRO A 216 2.04 1.65 -22.66
C PRO A 216 2.49 1.84 -21.21
N LEU A 217 3.17 2.96 -20.96
CA LEU A 217 3.62 3.34 -19.63
C LEU A 217 3.10 4.74 -19.33
N LEU A 218 2.23 4.86 -18.34
CA LEU A 218 1.74 6.16 -17.89
C LEU A 218 2.40 6.51 -16.56
N LEU A 219 2.83 7.75 -16.43
CA LEU A 219 3.39 8.31 -15.21
C LEU A 219 2.36 9.22 -14.55
N HIS A 220 2.25 9.10 -13.25
CA HIS A 220 1.63 10.07 -12.36
C HIS A 220 2.69 10.44 -11.32
N LEU A 221 3.27 11.63 -11.46
CA LEU A 221 4.17 12.21 -10.47
C LEU A 221 3.35 13.11 -9.54
N SER A 222 3.50 12.96 -8.23
CA SER A 222 2.79 13.77 -7.26
C SER A 222 3.72 14.30 -6.15
N SER A 223 3.35 15.45 -5.60
CA SER A 223 3.99 16.09 -4.45
C SER A 223 2.93 16.44 -3.41
N ASN A 224 3.15 16.04 -2.16
CA ASN A 224 2.35 16.48 -1.02
C ASN A 224 2.89 17.78 -0.38
N LYS A 225 4.01 18.30 -0.89
CA LYS A 225 4.64 19.49 -0.33
C LYS A 225 3.96 20.74 -0.89
N ALA A 226 3.29 21.47 -0.01
CA ALA A 226 2.59 22.70 -0.35
C ALA A 226 3.51 23.70 -1.09
N GLY A 227 3.02 24.26 -2.19
CA GLY A 227 3.74 25.25 -3.01
C GLY A 227 4.82 24.68 -3.93
N VAL A 228 4.98 23.36 -4.00
CA VAL A 228 5.83 22.72 -5.01
C VAL A 228 5.08 22.64 -6.33
N VAL A 229 5.59 23.35 -7.34
CA VAL A 229 5.10 23.20 -8.71
C VAL A 229 5.85 22.03 -9.36
N LEU A 230 5.10 21.02 -9.82
CA LEU A 230 5.66 19.96 -10.63
C LEU A 230 5.89 20.47 -12.05
N ASP A 231 7.16 20.64 -12.42
CA ASP A 231 7.60 21.13 -13.71
C ASP A 231 8.60 20.17 -14.39
N GLU A 232 9.15 20.60 -15.54
CA GLU A 232 10.13 19.82 -16.27
C GLU A 232 11.40 19.53 -15.45
N ALA A 233 11.84 20.48 -14.61
CA ALA A 233 13.05 20.31 -13.82
C ALA A 233 12.84 19.24 -12.74
N ALA A 234 11.70 19.25 -12.04
CA ALA A 234 11.34 18.22 -11.07
C ALA A 234 11.26 16.83 -11.72
N LEU A 235 10.66 16.75 -12.92
CA LEU A 235 10.57 15.51 -13.69
C LEU A 235 11.95 14.97 -14.09
N GLN A 236 12.81 15.83 -14.62
CA GLN A 236 14.18 15.46 -15.03
C GLN A 236 15.03 15.03 -13.85
N ASP A 237 14.95 15.75 -12.73
CA ASP A 237 15.68 15.44 -11.50
C ASP A 237 15.19 14.13 -10.87
N PHE A 238 13.89 13.84 -10.90
CA PHE A 238 13.35 12.57 -10.41
C PHE A 238 13.83 11.39 -11.26
N PHE A 239 13.89 11.54 -12.58
CA PHE A 239 14.25 10.46 -13.50
C PHE A 239 15.71 10.43 -13.94
N ALA A 240 16.55 11.34 -13.44
CA ALA A 240 17.97 11.42 -13.76
C ALA A 240 18.73 10.07 -13.67
N PRO A 241 18.46 9.16 -12.70
CA PRO A 241 19.23 7.92 -12.58
C PRO A 241 18.66 6.75 -13.41
N PHE A 242 17.55 6.96 -14.14
CA PHE A 242 16.89 5.95 -14.95
C PHE A 242 17.04 6.28 -16.44
N ASP A 243 17.11 5.28 -17.30
CA ASP A 243 16.88 5.40 -18.74
C ASP A 243 15.38 5.19 -18.98
N VAL A 244 14.63 6.29 -19.10
CA VAL A 244 13.17 6.26 -19.25
C VAL A 244 12.77 5.70 -20.62
N TRP A 245 13.69 5.56 -21.57
CA TRP A 245 13.38 5.13 -22.93
C TRP A 245 13.99 3.79 -23.32
N GLY A 246 14.92 3.25 -22.54
CA GLY A 246 15.61 1.98 -22.81
C GLY A 246 14.84 0.71 -22.43
N GLY A 247 13.70 0.83 -21.75
CA GLY A 247 12.93 -0.32 -21.28
C GLY A 247 11.94 -0.90 -22.29
N LYS A 248 11.40 -2.08 -21.96
CA LYS A 248 10.55 -2.91 -22.85
C LYS A 248 9.04 -2.77 -22.61
#